data_AF-A0A1M4YK30-F1
#
_entry.id   AF-A0A1M4YK30-F1
#
_cell.length_a   1.000
_cell.length_b   1.000
_cell.length_c   1.000
_cell.angle_alpha   90.00
_cell.angle_beta   90.00
_cell.angle_gamma   90.00
#
_symmetry.space_group_name_H-M   'P 1'
#
loop_
_entity.id
_entity.type
_entity.pdbx_description
1 polymer ?
#
loop_
_entity_poly.entity_id
_entity_poly.type
_entity_poly.pdbx_seq_one_letter_code
_entity_poly.pdbx_strand_id
1 'polypeptide(L)'
;METTKKFDVNEVSNDIKKCLNQLASIDYIDNIGNRKWTAYILTHLKKLGHEYGFEVCPDDDNQNSGWLYDLNWYKNEDGFLTEIPFIMESEWSYNHDHIKYDFEKLLQADAELKLMVCCCKREGDLEYFNEYFPKAIQKYKKQSASTYIFAILKDWEPFEFIFYKYNSARKKLIEDEKSI
;
A
#
# COMPACT_ATOMS: atom_id res chain seq x y z
N MET A 1 12.97 11.85 24.63
CA MET A 1 13.49 11.20 23.41
C MET A 1 12.44 10.18 23.03
N GLU A 2 11.60 10.49 22.04
CA GLU A 2 10.74 9.46 21.45
C GLU A 2 11.65 8.46 20.73
N THR A 3 11.60 7.21 21.16
CA THR A 3 12.29 6.11 20.51
C THR A 3 11.62 5.84 19.17
N THR A 4 12.27 6.21 18.08
CA THR A 4 11.87 5.90 16.71
C THR A 4 11.81 4.39 16.51
N LYS A 5 10.71 3.86 15.95
CA LYS A 5 10.61 2.43 15.63
C LYS A 5 11.62 2.08 14.53
N LYS A 6 12.23 0.90 14.61
CA LYS A 6 13.07 0.38 13.52
C LYS A 6 12.18 -0.16 12.40
N PHE A 7 12.47 0.17 11.14
CA PHE A 7 11.77 -0.42 10.01
C PHE A 7 12.03 -1.92 9.93
N ASP A 8 10.97 -2.71 10.09
CA ASP A 8 10.91 -4.13 9.78
C ASP A 8 9.70 -4.37 8.90
N VAL A 9 9.91 -4.98 7.74
CA VAL A 9 8.86 -5.18 6.73
C VAL A 9 7.65 -5.91 7.29
N ASN A 10 7.81 -6.87 8.20
CA ASN A 10 6.68 -7.60 8.77
C ASN A 10 5.92 -6.77 9.79
N GLU A 11 6.64 -6.07 10.67
CA GLU A 11 6.04 -5.18 11.66
C GLU A 11 5.24 -4.07 10.97
N VAL A 12 5.86 -3.38 10.01
CA VAL A 12 5.23 -2.31 9.24
C VAL A 12 4.03 -2.83 8.45
N SER A 13 4.14 -4.01 7.81
CA SER A 13 3.00 -4.63 7.12
C SER A 13 1.82 -4.87 8.07
N ASN A 14 2.08 -5.31 9.30
CA ASN A 14 1.03 -5.56 10.29
C ASN A 14 0.40 -4.26 10.78
N ASP A 15 1.19 -3.22 11.01
CA ASP A 15 0.66 -1.92 11.42
C ASP A 15 -0.16 -1.26 10.30
N ILE A 16 0.25 -1.40 9.03
CA ILE A 16 -0.57 -0.99 7.85
C ILE A 16 -1.91 -1.74 7.83
N LYS A 17 -1.90 -3.08 7.97
CA LYS A 17 -3.14 -3.89 8.00
C LYS A 17 -4.08 -3.43 9.12
N LYS A 18 -3.55 -3.18 10.32
CA LYS A 18 -4.34 -2.66 11.44
C LYS A 18 -4.96 -1.30 11.11
N CYS A 19 -4.18 -0.36 10.55
CA CYS A 19 -4.70 0.94 10.13
C CYS A 19 -5.84 0.81 9.12
N LEU A 20 -5.66 -0.01 8.08
CA LEU A 20 -6.67 -0.20 7.04
C LEU A 20 -7.94 -0.91 7.55
N ASN A 21 -7.81 -1.90 8.44
CA ASN A 21 -8.96 -2.54 9.09
C ASN A 21 -9.71 -1.60 10.05
N GLN A 22 -9.00 -0.73 10.76
CA GLN A 22 -9.62 0.30 11.59
C GLN A 22 -10.42 1.27 10.72
N LEU A 23 -9.85 1.72 9.59
CA LEU A 23 -10.56 2.59 8.65
C LEU A 23 -11.81 1.92 8.07
N ALA A 24 -11.72 0.66 7.63
CA ALA A 24 -12.89 -0.07 7.12
C ALA A 24 -14.00 -0.23 8.17
N SER A 25 -13.66 -0.36 9.45
CA SER A 25 -14.66 -0.48 10.53
C SER A 25 -15.27 0.86 10.98
N ILE A 26 -14.58 1.99 10.77
CA ILE A 26 -15.05 3.34 11.14
C ILE A 26 -15.89 3.97 10.01
N ASP A 27 -15.51 3.77 8.75
CA ASP A 27 -16.09 4.48 7.60
C ASP A 27 -17.39 3.88 7.04
N TYR A 28 -17.95 2.86 7.71
CA TYR A 28 -19.32 2.34 7.50
C TYR A 28 -20.41 3.45 7.58
N ILE A 29 -20.11 4.62 8.14
CA ILE A 29 -21.13 5.61 8.51
C ILE A 29 -21.39 6.70 7.43
N ASP A 30 -20.43 7.05 6.56
CA ASP A 30 -20.50 8.34 5.83
C ASP A 30 -20.45 8.30 4.28
N ASN A 31 -20.44 7.12 3.65
CA ASN A 31 -20.50 6.95 2.17
C ASN A 31 -19.56 7.94 1.42
N ILE A 32 -18.31 7.94 1.85
CA ILE A 32 -17.33 9.02 1.70
C ILE A 32 -16.80 9.23 0.26
N GLY A 33 -17.06 8.29 -0.65
CA GLY A 33 -16.65 8.36 -2.05
C GLY A 33 -15.14 8.20 -2.27
N ASN A 34 -14.76 7.74 -3.47
CA ASN A 34 -13.40 7.28 -3.82
C ASN A 34 -12.26 8.24 -3.43
N ARG A 35 -12.46 9.56 -3.57
CA ARG A 35 -11.41 10.56 -3.27
C ARG A 35 -11.09 10.69 -1.78
N LYS A 36 -12.05 10.39 -0.90
CA LYS A 36 -11.83 10.49 0.55
C LYS A 36 -11.05 9.30 1.09
N TRP A 37 -11.21 8.11 0.50
CA TRP A 37 -10.44 6.92 0.90
C TRP A 37 -8.93 7.12 0.79
N THR A 38 -8.43 7.60 -0.36
CA THR A 38 -7.00 7.90 -0.50
C THR A 38 -6.57 8.91 0.56
N ALA A 39 -7.30 10.02 0.76
CA ALA A 39 -6.95 11.03 1.75
C ALA A 39 -6.89 10.48 3.20
N TYR A 40 -7.85 9.65 3.62
CA TYR A 40 -7.85 9.04 4.95
C TYR A 40 -6.70 8.04 5.14
N ILE A 41 -6.45 7.20 4.14
CA ILE A 41 -5.33 6.25 4.18
C ILE A 41 -4.01 7.03 4.24
N LEU A 42 -3.84 8.04 3.39
CA LEU A 42 -2.64 8.89 3.40
C LEU A 42 -2.43 9.52 4.78
N THR A 43 -3.47 10.05 5.41
CA THR A 43 -3.35 10.66 6.75
C THR A 43 -2.76 9.70 7.78
N HIS A 44 -3.25 8.46 7.80
CA HIS A 44 -2.78 7.45 8.77
C HIS A 44 -1.39 6.91 8.40
N LEU A 45 -1.12 6.68 7.12
CA LEU A 45 0.16 6.14 6.68
C LEU A 45 1.28 7.19 6.72
N LYS A 46 1.00 8.49 6.54
CA LYS A 46 1.97 9.56 6.77
C LYS A 46 2.43 9.57 8.23
N LYS A 47 1.46 9.54 9.17
CA LYS A 47 1.75 9.45 10.61
C LYS A 47 2.60 8.22 10.94
N LEU A 48 2.25 7.06 10.40
CA LEU A 48 3.01 5.83 10.60
C LEU A 48 4.45 5.97 10.08
N GLY A 49 4.66 6.59 8.91
CA GLY A 49 5.98 6.87 8.36
C GLY A 49 6.84 7.70 9.31
N HIS A 50 6.28 8.75 9.91
CA HIS A 50 6.97 9.56 10.92
C HIS A 50 7.30 8.78 12.20
N GLU A 51 6.41 7.89 12.67
CA GLU A 51 6.68 7.02 13.83
C GLU A 51 7.88 6.06 13.60
N TYR A 52 8.10 5.67 12.34
CA TYR A 52 9.27 4.90 11.89
C TYR A 52 10.48 5.77 11.50
N GLY A 53 10.38 7.10 11.67
CA GLY A 53 11.49 8.04 11.46
C GLY A 53 11.77 8.38 10.00
N PHE A 54 10.76 8.30 9.14
CA PHE A 54 10.86 8.68 7.75
C PHE A 54 10.21 10.03 7.48
N GLU A 55 10.74 10.74 6.49
CA GLU A 55 10.01 11.79 5.80
C GLU A 55 8.96 11.14 4.89
N VAL A 56 7.90 11.89 4.54
CA VAL A 56 6.82 11.38 3.70
C VAL A 56 6.53 12.32 2.53
N CYS A 57 6.08 11.79 1.40
CA CYS A 57 5.68 12.58 0.24
C CYS A 57 4.45 11.97 -0.44
N PRO A 58 3.35 12.72 -0.64
CA PRO A 58 3.17 14.14 -0.30
C PRO A 58 3.13 14.38 1.21
N ASP A 59 3.53 15.58 1.63
CA ASP A 59 3.43 16.02 3.01
C ASP A 59 2.88 17.45 3.03
N ASP A 60 1.73 17.61 3.68
CA ASP A 60 1.00 18.87 3.69
C ASP A 60 1.72 19.90 4.56
N ASP A 61 2.47 19.44 5.56
CA ASP A 61 3.25 20.29 6.47
C ASP A 61 4.50 20.86 5.78
N ASN A 62 5.01 20.16 4.75
CA ASN A 62 6.24 20.52 4.04
C ASN A 62 6.01 21.05 2.62
N GLN A 63 4.76 21.31 2.21
CA GLN A 63 4.38 21.86 0.89
C GLN A 63 4.94 21.09 -0.32
N ASN A 64 5.28 19.81 -0.16
CA ASN A 64 5.78 18.98 -1.25
C ASN A 64 4.61 18.55 -2.14
N SER A 65 4.53 19.10 -3.36
CA SER A 65 3.65 18.57 -4.42
C SER A 65 4.09 17.14 -4.71
N GLY A 66 3.23 16.16 -4.44
CA GLY A 66 3.56 14.73 -4.44
C GLY A 66 4.44 14.25 -5.60
N TRP A 67 5.20 13.19 -5.34
CA TRP A 67 5.98 12.50 -6.37
C TRP A 67 5.07 11.70 -7.32
N LEU A 68 5.67 10.82 -8.12
CA LEU A 68 4.94 9.94 -9.06
C LEU A 68 3.90 9.05 -8.35
N TYR A 69 4.17 8.64 -7.11
CA TYR A 69 3.34 7.73 -6.33
C TYR A 69 2.48 8.45 -5.32
N ASP A 70 1.31 7.87 -5.00
CA ASP A 70 0.37 8.41 -4.02
C ASP A 70 1.01 8.65 -2.64
N LEU A 71 1.92 7.77 -2.20
CA LEU A 71 2.73 7.97 -0.99
C LEU A 71 4.10 7.34 -1.09
N ASN A 72 5.09 8.05 -0.57
CA ASN A 72 6.46 7.61 -0.39
C ASN A 72 6.86 7.85 1.05
N TRP A 73 7.57 6.92 1.66
CA TRP A 73 8.39 7.19 2.83
C TRP A 73 9.84 7.19 2.39
N TYR A 74 10.64 8.15 2.87
CA TYR A 74 12.01 8.30 2.42
C TYR A 74 12.92 8.87 3.51
N LYS A 75 14.23 8.82 3.26
CA LYS A 75 15.24 9.55 4.03
C LYS A 75 16.14 10.36 3.12
N ASN A 76 16.47 11.57 3.56
CA ASN A 76 17.57 12.34 3.03
C ASN A 76 18.70 12.44 4.06
N GLU A 77 19.94 12.34 3.58
CA GLU A 77 21.14 12.67 4.34
C GLU A 77 21.93 13.72 3.56
N ASP A 78 22.29 14.83 4.21
CA ASP A 78 23.01 15.97 3.59
C ASP A 78 22.35 16.52 2.31
N GLY A 79 21.02 16.42 2.20
CA GLY A 79 20.25 16.88 1.04
C GLY A 79 20.21 15.88 -0.12
N PHE A 80 20.71 14.66 0.06
CA PHE A 80 20.67 13.59 -0.92
C PHE A 80 19.72 12.48 -0.45
N LEU A 81 18.90 11.98 -1.37
CA LEU A 81 18.02 10.83 -1.14
C LEU A 81 18.86 9.56 -0.93
N THR A 82 18.71 8.92 0.23
CA THR A 82 19.48 7.72 0.59
C THR A 82 18.63 6.46 0.68
N GLU A 83 17.32 6.59 0.95
CA GLU A 83 16.46 5.44 1.23
C GLU A 83 15.00 5.72 0.81
N ILE A 84 14.33 4.74 0.20
CA ILE A 84 12.87 4.70 0.04
C ILE A 84 12.38 3.33 0.53
N PRO A 85 12.08 3.16 1.83
CA PRO A 85 11.64 1.87 2.35
C PRO A 85 10.22 1.46 1.89
N PHE A 86 9.36 2.45 1.60
CA PHE A 86 7.93 2.23 1.40
C PHE A 86 7.35 3.11 0.30
N ILE A 87 6.56 2.49 -0.58
CA ILE A 87 5.77 3.17 -1.63
C ILE A 87 4.35 2.60 -1.65
N MET A 88 3.37 3.47 -1.89
CA MET A 88 1.97 3.09 -2.07
C MET A 88 1.38 3.68 -3.35
N GLU A 89 0.48 2.92 -3.96
CA GLU A 89 -0.50 3.37 -4.96
C GLU A 89 -1.91 2.95 -4.55
N SER A 90 -2.91 3.77 -4.89
CA SER A 90 -4.33 3.47 -4.69
C SER A 90 -5.16 3.68 -5.95
N GLU A 91 -6.05 2.74 -6.26
CA GLU A 91 -7.00 2.87 -7.37
C GLU A 91 -8.38 2.31 -7.00
N TRP A 92 -9.41 3.15 -7.10
CA TRP A 92 -10.78 2.88 -6.69
C TRP A 92 -11.75 2.67 -7.86
N SER A 93 -11.22 2.59 -9.08
CA SER A 93 -11.94 2.17 -10.27
C SER A 93 -12.19 0.67 -10.24
N TYR A 94 -13.40 0.24 -10.61
CA TYR A 94 -13.68 -1.18 -10.84
C TYR A 94 -13.13 -1.69 -12.19
N ASN A 95 -12.54 -0.82 -12.99
CA ASN A 95 -11.89 -1.21 -14.23
C ASN A 95 -10.49 -1.78 -13.92
N HIS A 96 -10.31 -3.07 -14.20
CA HIS A 96 -9.04 -3.76 -14.00
C HIS A 96 -7.86 -3.10 -14.72
N ASP A 97 -8.09 -2.46 -15.88
CA ASP A 97 -7.00 -1.78 -16.60
C ASP A 97 -6.47 -0.57 -15.82
N HIS A 98 -7.31 0.15 -15.07
CA HIS A 98 -6.85 1.28 -14.28
C HIS A 98 -5.97 0.79 -13.11
N ILE A 99 -6.46 -0.22 -12.38
CA ILE A 99 -5.71 -0.88 -11.29
C ILE A 99 -4.38 -1.44 -11.80
N LYS A 100 -4.40 -2.06 -12.98
CA LYS A 100 -3.21 -2.57 -13.65
C LYS A 100 -2.19 -1.46 -13.89
N TYR A 101 -2.58 -0.31 -14.44
CA TYR A 101 -1.65 0.77 -14.73
C TYR A 101 -1.01 1.36 -13.48
N ASP A 102 -1.77 1.53 -12.40
CA ASP A 102 -1.21 2.01 -11.13
C ASP A 102 -0.32 0.96 -10.47
N PHE A 103 -0.70 -0.32 -10.54
CA PHE A 103 0.17 -1.41 -10.06
C PHE A 103 1.49 -1.51 -10.85
N GLU A 104 1.47 -1.26 -12.16
CA GLU A 104 2.68 -1.25 -12.98
C GLU A 104 3.67 -0.13 -12.57
N LYS A 105 3.19 0.97 -11.95
CA LYS A 105 4.07 1.95 -11.29
C LYS A 105 4.81 1.32 -10.12
N LEU A 106 4.13 0.53 -9.28
CA LEU A 106 4.78 -0.18 -8.17
C LEU A 106 5.80 -1.21 -8.65
N LEU A 107 5.59 -1.87 -9.80
CA LEU A 107 6.55 -2.84 -10.33
C LEU A 107 7.93 -2.20 -10.58
N GLN A 108 7.95 -1.01 -11.19
CA GLN A 108 9.19 -0.30 -11.52
C GLN A 108 9.85 0.42 -10.32
N ALA A 109 9.11 0.61 -9.23
CA ALA A 109 9.61 1.30 -8.06
C ALA A 109 10.72 0.51 -7.34
N ASP A 110 11.71 1.20 -6.76
CA ASP A 110 12.76 0.58 -5.94
C ASP A 110 12.48 0.86 -4.47
N ALA A 111 11.79 -0.09 -3.81
CA ALA A 111 11.42 0.00 -2.40
C ALA A 111 11.32 -1.39 -1.78
N GLU A 112 11.60 -1.49 -0.47
CA GLU A 112 11.54 -2.75 0.27
C GLU A 112 10.11 -3.25 0.45
N LEU A 113 9.18 -2.35 0.76
CA LEU A 113 7.75 -2.62 0.94
C LEU A 113 6.92 -1.78 -0.05
N LYS A 114 5.99 -2.44 -0.74
CA LYS A 114 5.12 -1.81 -1.72
C LYS A 114 3.67 -2.14 -1.40
N LEU A 115 2.81 -1.15 -1.34
CA LEU A 115 1.39 -1.32 -1.03
C LEU A 115 0.54 -0.94 -2.25
N MET A 116 -0.25 -1.89 -2.74
CA MET A 116 -1.36 -1.58 -3.65
C MET A 116 -2.65 -1.59 -2.84
N VAL A 117 -3.39 -0.48 -2.87
CA VAL A 117 -4.75 -0.41 -2.33
C VAL A 117 -5.74 -0.32 -3.49
N CYS A 118 -6.74 -1.18 -3.53
CA CYS A 118 -7.80 -1.07 -4.52
C CYS A 118 -9.14 -1.58 -3.98
N CYS A 119 -10.17 -1.58 -4.83
CA CYS A 119 -11.47 -2.13 -4.49
C CYS A 119 -11.99 -3.12 -5.53
N CYS A 120 -12.89 -4.00 -5.10
CA CYS A 120 -13.66 -4.88 -5.96
C CYS A 120 -15.16 -4.72 -5.72
N LYS A 121 -15.99 -5.16 -6.68
CA LYS A 121 -17.46 -5.19 -6.56
C LYS A 121 -18.06 -6.57 -6.47
N ARG A 122 -17.27 -7.60 -6.76
CA ARG A 122 -17.69 -9.01 -6.75
C ARG A 122 -16.50 -9.92 -6.49
N GLU A 123 -16.79 -11.11 -5.99
CA GLU A 123 -15.79 -12.16 -5.68
C GLU A 123 -14.90 -12.50 -6.89
N GLY A 124 -15.44 -12.53 -8.11
CA GLY A 124 -14.66 -12.82 -9.31
C GLY A 124 -13.55 -11.80 -9.62
N ASP A 125 -13.62 -10.58 -9.06
CA ASP A 125 -12.52 -9.62 -9.19
C ASP A 125 -11.34 -10.01 -8.27
N LEU A 126 -11.61 -10.63 -7.12
CA LEU A 126 -10.55 -11.15 -6.23
C LEU A 126 -9.78 -12.27 -6.89
N GLU A 127 -10.47 -13.17 -7.60
CA GLU A 127 -9.84 -14.22 -8.41
C GLU A 127 -8.92 -13.62 -9.47
N TYR A 128 -9.39 -12.58 -10.16
CA TYR A 128 -8.57 -11.83 -11.13
C TYR A 128 -7.31 -11.26 -10.46
N PHE A 129 -7.43 -10.57 -9.32
CA PHE A 129 -6.27 -9.97 -8.64
C PHE A 129 -5.28 -11.01 -8.10
N ASN A 130 -5.78 -12.12 -7.56
CA ASN A 130 -4.98 -13.26 -7.11
C ASN A 130 -4.17 -13.89 -8.24
N GLU A 131 -4.71 -13.86 -9.47
CA GLU A 131 -4.00 -14.33 -10.64
C GLU A 131 -3.05 -13.26 -11.20
N TYR A 132 -3.53 -12.02 -11.35
CA TYR A 132 -2.83 -10.95 -12.06
C TYR A 132 -1.59 -10.48 -11.31
N PHE A 133 -1.69 -10.08 -10.04
CA PHE A 133 -0.56 -9.44 -9.34
C PHE A 133 0.67 -10.36 -9.25
N PRO A 134 0.57 -11.63 -8.83
CA PRO A 134 1.73 -12.52 -8.79
C PRO A 134 2.31 -12.78 -10.18
N LYS A 135 1.47 -12.91 -11.22
CA LYS A 135 1.95 -13.11 -12.60
C LYS A 135 2.70 -11.88 -13.11
N ALA A 136 2.17 -10.68 -12.86
CA ALA A 136 2.81 -9.43 -13.24
C ALA A 136 4.20 -9.29 -12.57
N ILE A 137 4.30 -9.54 -11.26
CA ILE A 137 5.58 -9.53 -10.52
C ILE A 137 6.57 -10.56 -11.09
N GLN A 138 6.10 -11.76 -11.46
CA GLN A 138 6.97 -12.81 -12.02
C GLN A 138 7.44 -12.51 -13.44
N LYS A 139 6.64 -11.80 -14.24
CA LYS A 139 6.97 -11.44 -15.62
C LYS A 139 7.89 -10.22 -15.70
N TYR A 140 7.87 -9.35 -14.71
CA TYR A 140 8.72 -8.17 -14.66
C TYR A 140 10.19 -8.55 -14.44
N LYS A 141 11.07 -8.16 -15.38
CA LYS A 141 12.44 -8.70 -15.49
C LYS A 141 13.47 -8.07 -14.56
N LYS A 142 13.26 -6.83 -14.14
CA LYS A 142 14.26 -6.03 -13.41
C LYS A 142 13.64 -5.48 -12.13
N GLN A 143 13.76 -6.22 -11.04
CA GLN A 143 13.31 -5.76 -9.72
C GLN A 143 14.34 -6.09 -8.66
N SER A 144 14.55 -5.13 -7.76
CA SER A 144 15.09 -5.41 -6.43
C SER A 144 14.13 -6.35 -5.69
N ALA A 145 14.64 -7.04 -4.67
CA ALA A 145 13.78 -7.81 -3.79
C ALA A 145 12.82 -6.87 -3.05
N SER A 146 11.52 -7.13 -3.13
CA SER A 146 10.48 -6.33 -2.48
C SER A 146 9.42 -7.25 -1.90
N THR A 147 8.75 -6.75 -0.87
CA THR A 147 7.51 -7.33 -0.36
C THR A 147 6.35 -6.46 -0.84
N TYR A 148 5.37 -7.09 -1.46
CA TYR A 148 4.13 -6.45 -1.88
C TYR A 148 3.04 -6.81 -0.89
N ILE A 149 2.26 -5.82 -0.50
CA ILE A 149 0.98 -5.97 0.19
C ILE A 149 -0.10 -5.49 -0.77
N PHE A 150 -1.12 -6.31 -0.95
CA PHE A 150 -2.34 -5.95 -1.67
C PHE A 150 -3.44 -5.82 -0.64
N ALA A 151 -4.05 -4.65 -0.54
CA ALA A 151 -5.22 -4.39 0.30
C ALA A 151 -6.42 -4.11 -0.61
N ILE A 152 -7.32 -5.08 -0.71
CA ILE A 152 -8.45 -5.03 -1.64
C ILE A 152 -9.74 -4.86 -0.83
N LEU A 153 -10.34 -3.68 -0.91
CA LEU A 153 -11.61 -3.38 -0.26
C LEU A 153 -12.76 -4.08 -0.99
N LYS A 154 -13.53 -4.89 -0.28
CA LYS A 154 -14.84 -5.36 -0.75
C LYS A 154 -15.83 -4.22 -0.64
N ASP A 155 -16.27 -3.71 -1.79
CA ASP A 155 -17.25 -2.61 -1.87
C ASP A 155 -18.69 -3.13 -1.73
N TRP A 156 -18.92 -3.94 -0.70
CA TRP A 156 -20.23 -4.46 -0.29
C TRP A 156 -20.18 -4.92 1.17
N GLU A 157 -21.34 -5.00 1.81
CA GLU A 157 -21.43 -5.39 3.21
C GLU A 157 -21.04 -6.87 3.46
N PRO A 158 -20.22 -7.16 4.49
CA PRO A 158 -19.48 -6.20 5.30
C PRO A 158 -18.30 -5.58 4.53
N PHE A 159 -18.15 -4.26 4.63
CA PHE A 159 -17.00 -3.54 4.05
C PHE A 159 -15.72 -3.93 4.78
N GLU A 160 -14.86 -4.70 4.12
CA GLU A 160 -13.60 -5.16 4.70
C GLU A 160 -12.50 -5.23 3.65
N PHE A 161 -11.26 -5.05 4.11
CA PHE A 161 -10.08 -5.30 3.29
C PHE A 161 -9.71 -6.78 3.33
N ILE A 162 -9.46 -7.33 2.16
CA ILE A 162 -8.76 -8.60 1.99
C ILE A 162 -7.30 -8.29 1.72
N PHE A 163 -6.41 -8.97 2.45
CA PHE A 163 -4.97 -8.77 2.33
C PHE A 163 -4.27 -9.95 1.69
N TYR A 164 -3.39 -9.66 0.73
CA TYR A 164 -2.44 -10.63 0.20
C TYR A 164 -1.02 -10.09 0.35
N LYS A 165 -0.08 -10.97 0.69
CA LYS A 165 1.34 -10.63 0.78
C LYS A 165 2.14 -11.46 -0.22
N TYR A 166 3.01 -10.81 -0.97
CA TYR A 166 3.87 -11.48 -1.95
C TYR A 166 5.32 -11.02 -1.77
N ASN A 167 6.24 -11.97 -1.59
CA ASN A 167 7.67 -11.66 -1.53
C ASN A 167 8.34 -12.02 -2.86
N SER A 168 8.87 -11.02 -3.58
CA SER A 168 9.43 -11.23 -4.92
C SER A 168 10.69 -12.09 -4.93
N ALA A 169 11.51 -12.04 -3.89
CA ALA A 169 12.69 -12.89 -3.75
C ALA A 169 12.33 -14.37 -3.58
N ARG A 170 11.25 -14.66 -2.82
CA ARG A 170 10.76 -16.03 -2.60
C ARG A 170 9.80 -16.52 -3.68
N LYS A 171 9.32 -15.62 -4.55
CA LYS A 171 8.30 -15.87 -5.58
C LYS A 171 7.04 -16.57 -5.04
N LYS A 172 6.66 -16.27 -3.81
CA LYS A 172 5.59 -16.98 -3.10
C LYS A 172 4.60 -16.00 -2.47
N LEU A 173 3.31 -16.32 -2.62
CA LEU A 173 2.25 -15.75 -1.78
C LEU A 173 2.46 -16.24 -0.34
N ILE A 174 2.62 -15.30 0.57
CA ILE A 174 2.56 -15.55 2.00
C ILE A 174 1.11 -15.24 2.36
N GLU A 175 0.25 -16.26 2.31
CA GLU A 175 -1.08 -16.12 2.90
C GLU A 175 -0.89 -15.86 4.39
N ASP A 176 -1.38 -14.74 4.89
CA ASP A 176 -1.61 -14.55 6.31
C ASP A 176 -3.09 -14.80 6.58
N GLU A 177 -3.35 -15.50 7.67
CA GLU A 177 -4.65 -15.91 8.19
C GLU A 177 -5.70 -14.79 8.06
N LYS A 178 -6.92 -15.16 7.67
CA LYS A 178 -8.10 -14.29 7.80
C LYS A 178 -8.03 -13.63 9.18
N SER A 179 -7.99 -12.30 9.20
CA SER A 179 -7.89 -11.55 10.44
C SER A 179 -9.02 -12.00 11.38
N ILE A 180 -8.65 -12.34 12.62
CA ILE A 180 -9.55 -12.66 13.73
C ILE A 180 -10.43 -11.45 14.03
#